data_AF-A0A452XEH2-F1
#
_entry.id   AF-A0A452XEH2-F1
#
_cell.length_a   1.000
_cell.length_b   1.000
_cell.length_c   1.000
_cell.angle_alpha   90.00
_cell.angle_beta   90.00
_cell.angle_gamma   90.00
#
_symmetry.space_group_name_H-M   'P 1'
#
loop_
_entity.id
_entity.type
_entity.pdbx_description
1 polymer ?
#
loop_
_entity_poly.entity_id
_entity_poly.type
_entity_poly.pdbx_seq_one_letter_code
_entity_poly.pdbx_strand_id
1 'polypeptide(L)'
;RFRLTEILIPAELSLSQEAFRSVEDIHGLMSMVQRTPKPSVLAVYYAKLTEIFWTSESHYLYHAYAWLELFNLHRSHNKNLTQKDLQLLASSALLAALSVTPYYDHESGLSHLELENEKERSSRMANLLNFSFDSKRENREQVSRASLLSELAASGVVSCASQEVQDLYNLMEHEFLPLDLALKVQPLLSKISTVGGKLSAAPSVPEIQLSQYQPALEKLTTLRVLQQASRVFQSMRIDTLSRMIPFFDFNVVEKIAVDAVKHNFVAMKVDHLSGAVRFSNTEIESDVFGASHLIGVLADSLNKAVHKPSEVGEDSISLAGVVEKEHQRLLARKSIIEKRKEDYERQILEKEKAEEARRLSIQKKSADEERERLLKERRLREQQRIRQEIEDRAQREIGKTEQKVTKQGAMELVSRYLAYKMSRQGMEKKLEKLAKREWITWRGQDGRRKRH
;
A
#
# COMPACT_ATOMS: atom_id res chain seq x y z
N ARG A 1 14.94 -64.17 13.03
CA ARG A 1 15.28 -64.48 14.44
C ARG A 1 16.78 -64.75 14.57
N PHE A 2 17.34 -65.80 13.96
CA PHE A 2 18.80 -66.10 13.99
C PHE A 2 19.73 -64.96 13.51
N ARG A 3 19.33 -64.12 12.56
CA ARG A 3 20.16 -62.95 12.15
C ARG A 3 19.92 -61.67 12.95
N LEU A 4 18.76 -61.51 13.60
CA LEU A 4 18.58 -60.37 14.52
C LEU A 4 19.50 -60.52 15.73
N THR A 5 19.74 -61.77 16.15
CA THR A 5 20.78 -62.11 17.14
C THR A 5 22.20 -61.85 16.63
N GLU A 6 22.44 -61.86 15.33
CA GLU A 6 23.73 -61.46 14.75
C GLU A 6 23.94 -59.93 14.77
N ILE A 7 22.89 -59.09 14.76
CA ILE A 7 23.03 -57.64 15.04
C ILE A 7 23.32 -57.41 16.53
N LEU A 8 22.71 -58.21 17.41
CA LEU A 8 22.82 -58.05 18.86
C LEU A 8 24.27 -58.15 19.35
N ILE A 9 25.07 -59.06 18.80
CA ILE A 9 26.44 -59.32 19.30
C ILE A 9 27.43 -58.17 18.99
N PRO A 10 27.55 -57.66 17.75
CA PRO A 10 28.46 -56.55 17.44
C PRO A 10 28.01 -55.22 18.05
N ALA A 11 26.69 -54.99 18.16
CA ALA A 11 26.14 -53.79 18.80
C ALA A 11 26.48 -53.76 20.31
N GLU A 12 26.37 -54.90 21.00
CA GLU A 12 26.77 -55.04 22.41
C GLU A 12 28.28 -54.93 22.62
N LEU A 13 29.08 -55.32 21.63
CA LEU A 13 30.54 -55.24 21.66
C LEU A 13 31.10 -53.88 21.19
N SER A 14 30.25 -52.90 20.85
CA SER A 14 30.62 -51.58 20.31
C SER A 14 31.40 -51.61 18.97
N LEU A 15 31.31 -52.70 18.21
CA LEU A 15 31.89 -52.78 16.86
C LEU A 15 30.93 -52.16 15.83
N SER A 16 30.99 -50.83 15.70
CA SER A 16 30.08 -50.07 14.84
C SER A 16 30.11 -50.50 13.37
N GLN A 17 31.30 -50.74 12.79
CA GLN A 17 31.44 -51.18 11.40
C GLN A 17 30.83 -52.56 11.13
N GLU A 18 30.99 -53.49 12.06
CA GLU A 18 30.45 -54.85 11.92
C GLU A 18 28.93 -54.84 12.11
N ALA A 19 28.43 -54.03 13.05
CA ALA A 19 26.99 -53.80 13.21
C ALA A 19 26.35 -53.22 11.93
N PHE A 20 27.00 -52.26 11.26
CA PHE A 20 26.54 -51.73 9.97
C PHE A 20 26.49 -52.80 8.88
N ARG A 21 27.52 -53.65 8.76
CA ARG A 21 27.54 -54.76 7.78
C ARG A 21 26.42 -55.77 8.05
N SER A 22 26.20 -56.14 9.31
CA SER A 22 25.10 -57.04 9.68
C SER A 22 23.73 -56.44 9.35
N VAL A 23 23.56 -55.13 9.53
CA VAL A 23 22.33 -54.41 9.14
C VAL A 23 22.15 -54.40 7.62
N GLU A 24 23.20 -54.12 6.84
CA GLU A 24 23.18 -54.18 5.37
C GLU A 24 22.79 -55.58 4.87
N ASP A 25 23.37 -56.64 5.46
CA ASP A 25 23.04 -58.02 5.10
C ASP A 25 21.57 -58.36 5.39
N ILE A 26 21.06 -57.92 6.55
CA ILE A 26 19.66 -58.15 6.93
C ILE A 26 18.71 -57.37 6.05
N HIS A 27 19.05 -56.12 5.72
CA HIS A 27 18.31 -55.32 4.76
C HIS A 27 18.28 -55.99 3.38
N GLY A 28 19.43 -56.45 2.87
CA GLY A 28 19.53 -57.17 1.60
C GLY A 28 18.65 -58.43 1.58
N LEU A 29 18.66 -59.22 2.65
CA LEU A 29 17.79 -60.38 2.79
C LEU A 29 16.30 -60.01 2.83
N MET A 30 15.93 -58.95 3.54
CA MET A 30 14.55 -58.46 3.57
C MET A 30 14.07 -58.01 2.18
N SER A 31 14.95 -57.39 1.38
CA SER A 31 14.65 -56.98 0.01
C SER A 31 14.53 -58.17 -0.96
N MET A 32 15.32 -59.24 -0.74
CA MET A 32 15.22 -60.49 -1.53
C MET A 32 13.93 -61.26 -1.23
N VAL A 33 13.50 -61.26 0.03
CA VAL A 33 12.25 -61.90 0.45
C VAL A 33 11.13 -60.92 0.15
N GLN A 34 10.46 -61.05 -1.02
CA GLN A 34 9.33 -60.18 -1.42
C GLN A 34 8.07 -60.25 -0.54
N ARG A 35 8.20 -60.67 0.73
CA ARG A 35 7.15 -60.65 1.74
C ARG A 35 7.52 -59.69 2.85
N THR A 36 6.57 -58.83 3.22
CA THR A 36 6.74 -57.90 4.32
C THR A 36 7.05 -58.66 5.63
N PRO A 37 8.14 -58.31 6.34
CA PRO A 37 8.46 -58.91 7.62
C PRO A 37 7.34 -58.72 8.64
N LYS A 38 7.25 -59.62 9.62
CA LYS A 38 6.29 -59.46 10.72
C LYS A 38 6.57 -58.15 11.48
N PRO A 39 5.55 -57.35 11.86
CA PRO A 39 5.76 -56.08 12.57
C PRO A 39 6.60 -56.20 13.84
N SER A 40 6.47 -57.30 14.59
CA SER A 40 7.28 -57.53 15.80
C SER A 40 8.78 -57.73 15.52
N VAL A 41 9.14 -58.25 14.36
CA VAL A 41 10.54 -58.38 13.93
C VAL A 41 11.07 -57.02 13.47
N LEU A 42 10.25 -56.27 12.75
CA LEU A 42 10.61 -54.96 12.22
C LEU A 42 10.77 -53.92 13.35
N ALA A 43 9.98 -54.01 14.41
CA ALA A 43 10.15 -53.21 15.63
C ALA A 43 11.54 -53.40 16.26
N VAL A 44 12.02 -54.65 16.35
CA VAL A 44 13.36 -54.97 16.89
C VAL A 44 14.46 -54.45 15.95
N TYR A 45 14.25 -54.56 14.63
CA TYR A 45 15.19 -54.03 13.64
C TYR A 45 15.36 -52.51 13.79
N TYR A 46 14.26 -51.73 13.78
CA TYR A 46 14.35 -50.27 13.94
C TYR A 46 14.88 -49.86 15.32
N ALA A 47 14.57 -50.60 16.38
CA ALA A 47 15.12 -50.36 17.72
C ALA A 47 16.64 -50.54 17.79
N LYS A 48 17.20 -51.42 16.96
CA LYS A 48 18.66 -51.59 16.86
C LYS A 48 19.30 -50.56 15.93
N LEU A 49 18.59 -50.15 14.89
CA LEU A 49 19.03 -49.02 14.07
C LEU A 49 19.15 -47.72 14.86
N THR A 50 18.26 -47.45 15.81
CA THR A 50 18.38 -46.25 16.66
C THR A 50 19.66 -46.30 17.50
N GLU A 51 20.08 -47.43 18.05
CA GLU A 51 21.36 -47.57 18.75
C GLU A 51 22.56 -47.35 17.81
N ILE A 52 22.56 -48.02 16.65
CA ILE A 52 23.68 -47.99 15.70
C ILE A 52 23.90 -46.58 15.14
N PHE A 53 22.84 -45.90 14.74
CA PHE A 53 22.92 -44.53 14.21
C PHE A 53 23.26 -43.47 15.27
N TRP A 54 23.23 -43.80 16.56
CA TRP A 54 23.64 -42.86 17.62
C TRP A 54 25.18 -42.80 17.83
N THR A 55 25.95 -43.63 17.12
CA THR A 55 27.41 -43.71 17.28
C THR A 55 28.15 -42.44 16.81
N SER A 56 27.58 -41.70 15.87
CA SER A 56 28.24 -40.53 15.25
C SER A 56 27.24 -39.42 14.98
N GLU A 57 27.66 -38.16 15.21
CA GLU A 57 26.83 -36.97 14.96
C GLU A 57 26.32 -36.91 13.51
N SER A 58 27.12 -37.38 12.54
CA SER A 58 26.71 -37.41 11.14
C SER A 58 25.59 -38.42 10.84
N HIS A 59 25.21 -39.29 11.77
CA HIS A 59 24.10 -40.23 11.56
C HIS A 59 22.86 -39.86 12.40
N TYR A 60 22.86 -38.72 13.09
CA TYR A 60 21.73 -38.29 13.93
C TYR A 60 20.43 -38.11 13.13
N LEU A 61 20.52 -37.70 11.86
CA LEU A 61 19.37 -37.63 10.97
C LEU A 61 18.72 -39.01 10.81
N TYR A 62 19.52 -40.04 10.50
CA TYR A 62 19.05 -41.42 10.34
C TYR A 62 18.56 -42.03 11.65
N HIS A 63 19.19 -41.67 12.77
CA HIS A 63 18.72 -42.04 14.11
C HIS A 63 17.29 -41.53 14.37
N ALA A 64 17.00 -40.27 14.03
CA ALA A 64 15.68 -39.69 14.20
C ALA A 64 14.63 -40.33 13.28
N TYR A 65 14.99 -40.64 12.03
CA TYR A 65 14.12 -41.40 11.13
C TYR A 65 13.84 -42.82 11.61
N ALA A 66 14.84 -43.52 12.18
CA ALA A 66 14.62 -44.84 12.78
C ALA A 66 13.60 -44.78 13.93
N TRP A 67 13.63 -43.72 14.75
CA TRP A 67 12.61 -43.49 15.78
C TRP A 67 11.23 -43.20 15.20
N LEU A 68 11.15 -42.41 14.14
CA LEU A 68 9.90 -42.11 13.45
C LEU A 68 9.25 -43.38 12.87
N GLU A 69 10.02 -44.24 12.21
CA GLU A 69 9.52 -45.51 11.69
C GLU A 69 9.07 -46.45 12.81
N LEU A 70 9.83 -46.51 13.91
CA LEU A 70 9.45 -47.29 15.09
C LEU A 70 8.14 -46.78 15.72
N PHE A 71 7.97 -45.46 15.82
CA PHE A 71 6.73 -44.84 16.30
C PHE A 71 5.54 -45.18 15.38
N ASN A 72 5.70 -45.02 14.06
CA ASN A 72 4.66 -45.32 13.08
C ASN A 72 4.25 -46.79 13.10
N LEU A 73 5.22 -47.70 13.23
CA LEU A 73 5.00 -49.13 13.35
C LEU A 73 4.21 -49.47 14.62
N HIS A 74 4.60 -48.94 15.77
CA HIS A 74 3.88 -49.19 17.03
C HIS A 74 2.47 -48.59 17.01
N ARG A 75 2.29 -47.40 16.44
CA ARG A 75 0.97 -46.76 16.31
C ARG A 75 0.01 -47.52 15.39
N SER A 76 0.51 -48.08 14.29
CA SER A 76 -0.32 -48.79 13.30
C SER A 76 -0.63 -50.23 13.70
N HIS A 77 0.32 -50.94 14.31
CA HIS A 77 0.23 -52.40 14.50
C HIS A 77 0.08 -52.85 15.96
N ASN A 78 0.35 -52.00 16.96
CA ASN A 78 0.33 -52.42 18.37
C ASN A 78 -0.93 -51.95 19.10
N LYS A 79 -1.93 -52.84 19.20
CA LYS A 79 -3.21 -52.56 19.90
C LYS A 79 -3.08 -52.45 21.42
N ASN A 80 -1.97 -52.92 21.99
CA ASN A 80 -1.73 -52.96 23.44
C ASN A 80 -0.76 -51.85 23.91
N LEU A 81 -0.51 -50.84 23.08
CA LEU A 81 0.41 -49.76 23.43
C LEU A 81 -0.20 -48.88 24.53
N THR A 82 0.51 -48.74 25.66
CA THR A 82 0.07 -47.84 26.72
C THR A 82 0.29 -46.39 26.30
N GLN A 83 -0.54 -45.47 26.82
CA GLN A 83 -0.37 -44.04 26.54
C GLN A 83 1.02 -43.53 26.96
N LYS A 84 1.57 -44.09 28.05
CA LYS A 84 2.92 -43.76 28.52
C LYS A 84 4.01 -44.21 27.54
N ASP A 85 3.89 -45.42 26.98
CA ASP A 85 4.82 -45.92 25.96
C ASP A 85 4.74 -45.09 24.68
N LEU A 86 3.54 -44.74 24.23
CA LEU A 86 3.33 -43.87 23.06
C LEU A 86 3.97 -42.49 23.27
N GLN A 87 3.79 -41.90 24.45
CA GLN A 87 4.36 -40.60 24.82
C GLN A 87 5.89 -40.65 24.88
N LEU A 88 6.47 -41.73 25.40
CA LEU A 88 7.92 -41.93 25.45
C LEU A 88 8.52 -42.05 24.04
N LEU A 89 7.88 -42.83 23.16
CA LEU A 89 8.29 -42.97 21.76
C LEU A 89 8.19 -41.66 20.98
N ALA A 90 7.10 -40.91 21.19
CA ALA A 90 6.94 -39.60 20.56
C ALA A 90 7.99 -38.60 21.07
N SER A 91 8.26 -38.61 22.37
CA SER A 91 9.27 -37.74 22.99
C SER A 91 10.68 -38.09 22.50
N SER A 92 11.03 -39.37 22.39
CA SER A 92 12.35 -39.78 21.86
C SER A 92 12.50 -39.42 20.39
N ALA A 93 11.48 -39.65 19.56
CA ALA A 93 11.50 -39.26 18.15
C ALA A 93 11.66 -37.75 17.96
N LEU A 94 10.94 -36.93 18.75
CA LEU A 94 11.03 -35.48 18.65
C LEU A 94 12.39 -34.95 19.16
N LEU A 95 12.91 -35.48 20.27
CA LEU A 95 14.22 -35.10 20.80
C LEU A 95 15.37 -35.53 19.89
N ALA A 96 15.28 -36.72 19.29
CA ALA A 96 16.22 -37.19 18.28
C ALA A 96 16.24 -36.25 17.07
N ALA A 97 15.06 -35.86 16.57
CA ALA A 97 14.97 -34.93 15.45
C ALA A 97 15.49 -33.54 15.80
N LEU A 98 15.19 -33.02 17.00
CA LEU A 98 15.74 -31.75 17.48
C LEU A 98 17.27 -31.81 17.58
N SER A 99 17.83 -32.93 18.04
CA SER A 99 19.28 -33.12 18.24
C SER A 99 20.11 -33.08 16.96
N VAL A 100 19.50 -33.21 15.78
CA VAL A 100 20.19 -33.01 14.49
C VAL A 100 20.69 -31.56 14.41
N THR A 101 21.85 -31.28 13.85
CA THR A 101 22.31 -29.89 13.71
C THR A 101 21.56 -29.18 12.58
N PRO A 102 21.20 -27.89 12.70
CA PRO A 102 20.44 -27.19 11.65
C PRO A 102 21.19 -27.05 10.33
N TYR A 103 22.52 -27.06 10.36
CA TYR A 103 23.39 -26.98 9.19
C TYR A 103 23.87 -28.35 8.69
N TYR A 104 23.23 -29.44 9.11
CA TYR A 104 23.54 -30.79 8.64
C TYR A 104 23.56 -30.88 7.09
N ASP A 105 22.67 -30.12 6.43
CA ASP A 105 22.55 -30.10 4.97
C ASP A 105 23.57 -29.16 4.27
N HIS A 106 24.35 -28.39 5.03
CA HIS A 106 25.33 -27.46 4.48
C HIS A 106 26.68 -28.15 4.25
N GLU A 107 26.82 -28.73 3.06
CA GLU A 107 28.06 -29.33 2.51
C GLU A 107 29.18 -28.28 2.23
N SER A 108 29.13 -27.14 2.90
CA SER A 108 30.08 -26.03 2.69
C SER A 108 31.45 -26.39 3.27
N GLY A 109 32.47 -26.40 2.40
CA GLY A 109 33.86 -26.61 2.80
C GLY A 109 34.40 -28.03 2.63
N LEU A 110 33.61 -28.96 2.04
CA LEU A 110 34.10 -30.27 1.61
C LEU A 110 34.73 -30.18 0.21
N SER A 111 35.77 -30.97 -0.03
CA SER A 111 36.27 -31.19 -1.39
C SER A 111 35.25 -31.98 -2.22
N HIS A 112 35.36 -31.90 -3.55
CA HIS A 112 34.44 -32.62 -4.44
C HIS A 112 34.42 -34.15 -4.17
N LEU A 113 35.58 -34.74 -3.89
CA LEU A 113 35.70 -36.17 -3.57
C LEU A 113 35.04 -36.52 -2.22
N GLU A 114 35.21 -35.67 -1.21
CA GLU A 114 34.53 -35.86 0.09
C GLU A 114 33.02 -35.74 -0.04
N LEU A 115 32.55 -34.83 -0.90
CA LEU A 115 31.14 -34.65 -1.21
C LEU A 115 30.52 -35.91 -1.83
N GLU A 116 31.19 -36.50 -2.82
CA GLU A 116 30.72 -37.71 -3.49
C GLU A 116 30.69 -38.90 -2.51
N ASN A 117 31.74 -39.06 -1.70
CA ASN A 117 31.79 -40.09 -0.68
C ASN A 117 30.67 -39.93 0.37
N GLU A 118 30.41 -38.71 0.83
CA GLU A 118 29.35 -38.46 1.83
C GLU A 118 27.96 -38.68 1.23
N LYS A 119 27.76 -38.33 -0.05
CA LYS A 119 26.51 -38.62 -0.78
C LYS A 119 26.29 -40.12 -0.96
N GLU A 120 27.33 -40.86 -1.34
CA GLU A 120 27.25 -42.32 -1.47
C GLU A 120 26.93 -42.96 -0.12
N ARG A 121 27.62 -42.53 0.95
CA ARG A 121 27.39 -43.00 2.32
C ARG A 121 25.96 -42.68 2.78
N SER A 122 25.50 -41.47 2.54
CA SER A 122 24.16 -40.99 2.88
C SER A 122 23.07 -41.77 2.15
N SER A 123 23.30 -42.08 0.86
CA SER A 123 22.41 -42.92 0.04
C SER A 123 22.32 -44.34 0.60
N ARG A 124 23.47 -44.97 0.91
CA ARG A 124 23.50 -46.30 1.54
C ARG A 124 22.75 -46.32 2.87
N MET A 125 22.92 -45.30 3.71
CA MET A 125 22.23 -45.19 5.00
C MET A 125 20.72 -44.98 4.87
N ALA A 126 20.29 -44.13 3.93
CA ALA A 126 18.87 -43.92 3.65
C ALA A 126 18.19 -45.22 3.20
N ASN A 127 18.88 -46.04 2.40
CA ASN A 127 18.37 -47.35 1.98
C ASN A 127 18.10 -48.27 3.18
N LEU A 128 18.94 -48.26 4.22
CA LEU A 128 18.75 -49.12 5.40
C LEU A 128 17.47 -48.85 6.18
N LEU A 129 16.98 -47.60 6.16
CA LEU A 129 15.73 -47.20 6.81
C LEU A 129 14.49 -47.58 5.99
N ASN A 130 14.68 -47.82 4.69
CA ASN A 130 13.67 -48.19 3.69
C ASN A 130 12.33 -47.48 3.93
N PHE A 131 12.28 -46.21 3.51
CA PHE A 131 11.09 -45.37 3.38
C PHE A 131 10.00 -46.06 2.55
N SER A 132 9.29 -46.99 3.18
CA SER A 132 8.31 -47.91 2.61
C SER A 132 8.87 -48.88 1.56
N PHE A 133 8.54 -50.16 1.72
CA PHE A 133 8.56 -51.20 0.69
C PHE A 133 7.56 -50.93 -0.46
N ASP A 134 7.31 -49.66 -0.79
CA ASP A 134 6.50 -49.23 -1.91
C ASP A 134 7.43 -48.64 -2.97
N SER A 135 7.63 -49.36 -4.08
CA SER A 135 8.23 -48.88 -5.34
C SER A 135 7.52 -47.64 -5.94
N LYS A 136 6.57 -47.03 -5.23
CA LYS A 136 5.86 -45.81 -5.65
C LYS A 136 6.44 -44.53 -5.06
N ARG A 137 7.48 -44.62 -4.23
CA ARG A 137 8.18 -43.45 -3.65
C ARG A 137 9.53 -43.15 -4.31
N GLU A 138 9.72 -43.51 -5.57
CA GLU A 138 10.95 -43.22 -6.35
C GLU A 138 11.26 -41.72 -6.55
N ASN A 139 10.39 -40.82 -6.06
CA ASN A 139 10.54 -39.37 -6.21
C ASN A 139 10.47 -38.60 -4.87
N ARG A 140 10.89 -39.19 -3.74
CA ARG A 140 10.97 -38.42 -2.48
C ARG A 140 12.33 -37.75 -2.31
N GLU A 141 12.22 -36.43 -2.28
CA GLU A 141 13.18 -35.40 -1.86
C GLU A 141 14.22 -35.89 -0.84
N GLN A 142 15.45 -35.45 -1.07
CA GLN A 142 16.62 -35.62 -0.20
C GLN A 142 16.24 -35.56 1.29
N VAL A 143 16.62 -36.60 2.03
CA VAL A 143 16.43 -36.71 3.49
C VAL A 143 17.05 -35.47 4.14
N SER A 144 16.23 -34.59 4.69
CA SER A 144 16.65 -33.31 5.29
C SER A 144 16.02 -33.14 6.66
N ARG A 145 16.64 -32.31 7.52
CA ARG A 145 16.07 -31.98 8.83
C ARG A 145 14.69 -31.33 8.70
N ALA A 146 14.52 -30.44 7.71
CA ALA A 146 13.25 -29.74 7.49
C ALA A 146 12.12 -30.71 7.10
N SER A 147 12.41 -31.65 6.19
CA SER A 147 11.46 -32.69 5.79
C SER A 147 11.09 -33.59 6.96
N LEU A 148 12.06 -33.97 7.80
CA LEU A 148 11.84 -34.76 9.00
C LEU A 148 10.91 -34.06 9.99
N LEU A 149 11.16 -32.78 10.31
CA LEU A 149 10.32 -32.03 11.24
C LEU A 149 8.89 -31.85 10.70
N SER A 150 8.74 -31.62 9.39
CA SER A 150 7.44 -31.56 8.73
C SER A 150 6.71 -32.91 8.80
N GLU A 151 7.41 -34.03 8.58
CA GLU A 151 6.82 -35.37 8.65
C GLU A 151 6.44 -35.76 10.09
N LEU A 152 7.23 -35.34 11.09
CA LEU A 152 6.88 -35.49 12.51
C LEU A 152 5.63 -34.70 12.91
N ALA A 153 5.48 -33.48 12.39
CA ALA A 153 4.28 -32.68 12.59
C ALA A 153 3.06 -33.32 11.90
N ALA A 154 3.21 -33.76 10.64
CA ALA A 154 2.13 -34.37 9.86
C ALA A 154 1.67 -35.74 10.42
N SER A 155 2.62 -36.54 10.93
CA SER A 155 2.31 -37.82 11.61
C SER A 155 1.68 -37.62 12.99
N GLY A 156 1.66 -36.39 13.53
CA GLY A 156 1.11 -36.10 14.85
C GLY A 156 1.97 -36.64 15.99
N VAL A 157 3.29 -36.74 15.78
CA VAL A 157 4.24 -37.09 16.87
C VAL A 157 4.31 -35.96 17.89
N VAL A 158 4.30 -34.71 17.43
CA VAL A 158 4.40 -33.52 18.30
C VAL A 158 3.28 -33.50 19.34
N SER A 159 2.03 -33.77 18.95
CA SER A 159 0.89 -33.77 19.88
C SER A 159 0.88 -34.93 20.87
N CYS A 160 1.58 -36.03 20.55
CA CYS A 160 1.69 -37.20 21.42
C CYS A 160 2.88 -37.10 22.41
N ALA A 161 3.81 -36.17 22.21
CA ALA A 161 4.98 -36.00 23.06
C ALA A 161 4.61 -35.40 24.44
N SER A 162 5.53 -35.50 25.40
CA SER A 162 5.39 -34.81 26.70
C SER A 162 5.37 -33.29 26.55
N GLN A 163 4.67 -32.61 27.46
CA GLN A 163 4.49 -31.16 27.40
C GLN A 163 5.85 -30.45 27.40
N GLU A 164 6.80 -30.93 28.20
CA GLU A 164 8.15 -30.38 28.28
C GLU A 164 8.88 -30.44 26.93
N VAL A 165 8.67 -31.52 26.17
CA VAL A 165 9.30 -31.74 24.86
C VAL A 165 8.59 -30.94 23.76
N GLN A 166 7.28 -30.75 23.87
CA GLN A 166 6.51 -29.84 23.00
C GLN A 166 6.94 -28.38 23.20
N ASP A 167 7.07 -27.95 24.45
CA ASP A 167 7.52 -26.60 24.80
C ASP A 167 8.94 -26.36 24.27
N LEU A 168 9.83 -27.35 24.40
CA LEU A 168 11.18 -27.29 23.83
C LEU A 168 11.15 -27.17 22.30
N TYR A 169 10.32 -27.96 21.61
CA TYR A 169 10.17 -27.87 20.15
C TYR A 169 9.73 -26.47 19.71
N ASN A 170 8.71 -25.91 20.36
CA ASN A 170 8.23 -24.56 20.06
C ASN A 170 9.29 -23.48 20.33
N LEU A 171 10.00 -23.57 21.46
CA LEU A 171 11.08 -22.64 21.80
C LEU A 171 12.23 -22.66 20.79
N MET A 172 12.56 -23.83 20.26
CA MET A 172 13.73 -24.01 19.38
C MET A 172 13.46 -23.72 17.91
N GLU A 173 12.23 -23.96 17.43
CA GLU A 173 11.89 -23.83 16.00
C GLU A 173 10.99 -22.64 15.67
N HIS A 174 10.22 -22.10 16.64
CA HIS A 174 9.21 -21.06 16.37
C HIS A 174 9.45 -19.74 17.12
N GLU A 175 10.09 -19.79 18.29
CA GLU A 175 10.30 -18.60 19.12
C GLU A 175 11.63 -17.89 18.81
N PHE A 176 11.58 -16.55 18.82
CA PHE A 176 12.75 -15.69 18.63
C PHE A 176 13.03 -14.92 19.92
N LEU A 177 13.90 -15.47 20.77
CA LEU A 177 14.19 -14.98 22.12
C LEU A 177 15.71 -14.94 22.35
N PRO A 178 16.45 -14.03 21.67
CA PRO A 178 17.92 -14.06 21.63
C PRO A 178 18.59 -14.03 23.00
N LEU A 179 18.01 -13.34 23.99
CA LEU A 179 18.56 -13.19 25.33
C LEU A 179 18.10 -14.26 26.32
N ASP A 180 16.85 -14.75 26.17
CA ASP A 180 16.18 -15.58 27.18
C ASP A 180 16.07 -17.06 26.80
N LEU A 181 16.40 -17.42 25.54
CA LEU A 181 16.23 -18.78 25.02
C LEU A 181 16.89 -19.82 25.93
N ALA A 182 18.19 -19.65 26.22
CA ALA A 182 18.93 -20.61 27.03
C ALA A 182 18.38 -20.74 28.46
N LEU A 183 17.96 -19.62 29.06
CA LEU A 183 17.37 -19.60 30.41
C LEU A 183 16.05 -20.36 30.47
N LYS A 184 15.23 -20.29 29.41
CA LYS A 184 13.96 -21.04 29.33
C LYS A 184 14.18 -22.52 29.02
N VAL A 185 15.21 -22.86 28.24
CA VAL A 185 15.52 -24.25 27.86
C VAL A 185 16.12 -25.05 29.03
N GLN A 186 16.97 -24.44 29.85
CA GLN A 186 17.64 -25.11 30.97
C GLN A 186 16.70 -25.89 31.93
N PRO A 187 15.60 -25.32 32.46
CA PRO A 187 14.69 -26.06 33.32
C PRO A 187 13.97 -27.19 32.56
N LEU A 188 13.69 -27.04 31.26
CA LEU A 188 13.09 -28.10 30.45
C LEU A 188 14.05 -29.28 30.28
N LEU A 189 15.32 -29.02 29.96
CA LEU A 189 16.34 -30.06 29.86
C LEU A 189 16.51 -30.85 31.16
N SER A 190 16.50 -30.16 32.31
CA SER A 190 16.57 -30.82 33.62
C SER A 190 15.36 -31.70 33.95
N LYS A 191 14.17 -31.36 33.44
CA LYS A 191 12.97 -32.20 33.57
C LYS A 191 13.07 -33.41 32.64
N ILE A 192 13.47 -33.19 31.38
CA ILE A 192 13.60 -34.24 30.37
C ILE A 192 14.64 -35.29 30.78
N SER A 193 15.74 -34.90 31.43
CA SER A 193 16.77 -35.84 31.90
C SER A 193 16.28 -36.81 32.96
N THR A 194 15.19 -36.49 33.68
CA THR A 194 14.56 -37.39 34.66
C THR A 194 13.57 -38.37 34.03
N VAL A 195 13.19 -38.13 32.77
CA VAL A 195 12.24 -38.96 32.03
C VAL A 195 13.01 -40.05 31.29
N GLY A 196 12.84 -41.28 31.74
CA GLY A 196 13.40 -42.48 31.12
C GLY A 196 12.56 -43.69 31.50
N GLY A 197 12.57 -44.71 30.65
CA GLY A 197 11.82 -45.92 30.95
C GLY A 197 11.95 -47.02 29.90
N LYS A 198 11.61 -48.23 30.33
CA LYS A 198 11.45 -49.40 29.45
C LYS A 198 10.05 -49.38 28.86
N LEU A 199 9.94 -49.65 27.55
CA LEU A 199 8.65 -49.78 26.89
C LEU A 199 7.94 -51.04 27.39
N SER A 200 6.77 -50.87 28.01
CA SER A 200 6.02 -52.00 28.56
C SER A 200 5.51 -52.96 27.47
N ALA A 201 5.32 -52.44 26.25
CA ALA A 201 4.81 -53.20 25.11
C ALA A 201 5.89 -53.94 24.29
N ALA A 202 7.18 -53.71 24.56
CA ALA A 202 8.28 -54.35 23.83
C ALA A 202 9.54 -54.50 24.71
N PRO A 203 9.61 -55.52 25.58
CA PRO A 203 10.75 -55.72 26.50
C PRO A 203 12.07 -56.06 25.79
N SER A 204 12.03 -56.35 24.49
CA SER A 204 13.20 -56.56 23.63
C SER A 204 13.84 -55.27 23.13
N VAL A 205 13.21 -54.12 23.36
CA VAL A 205 13.72 -52.80 22.96
C VAL A 205 14.60 -52.25 24.10
N PRO A 206 15.77 -51.67 23.78
CA PRO A 206 16.64 -51.02 24.75
C PRO A 206 15.90 -49.97 25.59
N GLU A 207 16.35 -49.76 26.82
CA GLU A 207 15.77 -48.76 27.71
C GLU A 207 15.98 -47.35 27.14
N ILE A 208 14.89 -46.60 27.01
CA ILE A 208 14.95 -45.25 26.43
C ILE A 208 15.35 -44.29 27.55
N GLN A 209 16.57 -43.77 27.47
CA GLN A 209 17.05 -42.72 28.35
C GLN A 209 17.09 -41.40 27.59
N LEU A 210 16.18 -40.47 27.90
CA LEU A 210 16.14 -39.17 27.23
C LEU A 210 17.33 -38.28 27.60
N SER A 211 18.04 -38.60 28.69
CA SER A 211 19.29 -37.94 29.10
C SER A 211 20.38 -37.99 28.04
N GLN A 212 20.38 -38.99 27.15
CA GLN A 212 21.39 -39.10 26.09
C GLN A 212 21.38 -37.92 25.12
N TYR A 213 20.23 -37.26 24.95
CA TYR A 213 20.07 -36.13 24.03
C TYR A 213 20.53 -34.80 24.63
N GLN A 214 20.76 -34.73 25.95
CA GLN A 214 21.06 -33.48 26.64
C GLN A 214 22.26 -32.73 26.03
N PRO A 215 23.44 -33.35 25.80
CA PRO A 215 24.59 -32.64 25.24
C PRO A 215 24.32 -32.09 23.84
N ALA A 216 23.60 -32.85 23.01
CA ALA A 216 23.23 -32.43 21.65
C ALA A 216 22.25 -31.25 21.68
N LEU A 217 21.30 -31.25 22.62
CA LEU A 217 20.33 -30.16 22.80
C LEU A 217 20.97 -28.89 23.37
N GLU A 218 21.95 -29.01 24.27
CA GLU A 218 22.73 -27.87 24.77
C GLU A 218 23.56 -27.24 23.63
N LYS A 219 24.18 -28.06 22.79
CA LYS A 219 24.88 -27.61 21.56
C LYS A 219 23.90 -26.93 20.59
N LEU A 220 22.73 -27.52 20.35
CA LEU A 220 21.69 -26.93 19.51
C LEU A 220 21.20 -25.58 20.05
N THR A 221 21.00 -25.48 21.36
CA THR A 221 20.56 -24.23 22.01
C THR A 221 21.61 -23.14 21.85
N THR A 222 22.89 -23.49 22.04
CA THR A 222 24.02 -22.60 21.77
C THR A 222 24.00 -22.10 20.33
N LEU A 223 23.84 -22.99 19.35
CA LEU A 223 23.76 -22.64 17.93
C LEU A 223 22.59 -21.70 17.63
N ARG A 224 21.41 -21.96 18.18
CA ARG A 224 20.24 -21.08 18.02
C ARG A 224 20.44 -19.72 18.66
N VAL A 225 21.02 -19.64 19.86
CA VAL A 225 21.36 -18.35 20.50
C VAL A 225 22.32 -17.56 19.61
N LEU A 226 23.37 -18.20 19.07
CA LEU A 226 24.32 -17.55 18.16
C LEU A 226 23.64 -17.05 16.88
N GLN A 227 22.75 -17.85 16.29
CA GLN A 227 21.98 -17.47 15.10
C GLN A 227 21.00 -16.32 15.37
N GLN A 228 20.30 -16.33 16.50
CA GLN A 228 19.39 -15.25 16.86
C GLN A 228 20.16 -13.98 17.21
N ALA A 229 21.28 -14.10 17.94
CA ALA A 229 22.15 -12.99 18.27
C ALA A 229 22.73 -12.32 17.01
N SER A 230 23.15 -13.10 16.00
CA SER A 230 23.70 -12.55 14.76
C SER A 230 22.69 -11.74 13.94
N ARG A 231 21.39 -12.00 14.10
CA ARG A 231 20.32 -11.25 13.42
C ARG A 231 20.00 -9.91 14.09
N VAL A 232 20.28 -9.78 15.39
CA VAL A 232 19.89 -8.60 16.20
C VAL A 232 21.08 -7.69 16.49
N PHE A 233 22.25 -8.28 16.74
CA PHE A 233 23.43 -7.56 17.18
C PHE A 233 24.48 -7.53 16.06
N GLN A 234 25.06 -6.35 15.83
CA GLN A 234 26.23 -6.21 14.97
C GLN A 234 27.54 -6.54 15.72
N SER A 235 27.61 -6.20 17.00
CA SER A 235 28.76 -6.47 17.85
C SER A 235 28.31 -6.64 19.30
N MET A 236 28.95 -7.56 20.03
CA MET A 236 28.69 -7.79 21.44
C MET A 236 29.96 -8.21 22.19
N ARG A 237 30.01 -7.96 23.51
CA ARG A 237 31.13 -8.42 24.35
C ARG A 237 31.08 -9.94 24.55
N ILE A 238 32.24 -10.58 24.59
CA ILE A 238 32.40 -12.01 24.88
C ILE A 238 31.75 -12.36 26.22
N ASP A 239 31.95 -11.53 27.26
CA ASP A 239 31.35 -11.74 28.59
C ASP A 239 29.82 -11.73 28.58
N THR A 240 29.21 -10.95 27.69
CA THR A 240 27.75 -10.90 27.57
C THR A 240 27.24 -12.15 26.87
N LEU A 241 27.91 -12.57 25.79
CA LEU A 241 27.57 -13.80 25.08
C LEU A 241 27.72 -15.04 25.98
N SER A 242 28.79 -15.12 26.77
CA SER A 242 29.00 -16.20 27.73
C SER A 242 27.91 -16.24 28.81
N ARG A 243 27.43 -15.08 29.30
CA ARG A 243 26.31 -15.02 30.25
C ARG A 243 24.97 -15.44 29.64
N MET A 244 24.78 -15.29 28.33
CA MET A 244 23.58 -15.74 27.63
C MET A 244 23.55 -17.26 27.46
N ILE A 245 24.68 -17.95 27.55
CA ILE A 245 24.80 -19.39 27.30
C ILE A 245 25.39 -20.05 28.56
N PRO A 246 24.54 -20.38 29.57
CA PRO A 246 24.99 -20.91 30.86
C PRO A 246 25.39 -22.39 30.81
N PHE A 247 25.33 -23.04 29.64
CA PHE A 247 25.64 -24.48 29.48
C PHE A 247 27.14 -24.76 29.36
N PHE A 248 27.89 -23.82 28.78
CA PHE A 248 29.27 -24.05 28.37
C PHE A 248 30.15 -22.85 28.67
N ASP A 249 31.42 -23.13 28.97
CA ASP A 249 32.45 -22.10 28.97
C ASP A 249 32.68 -21.53 27.57
N PHE A 250 33.15 -20.29 27.51
CA PHE A 250 33.34 -19.59 26.24
C PHE A 250 34.25 -20.36 25.26
N ASN A 251 35.25 -21.11 25.73
CA ASN A 251 36.12 -21.92 24.87
C ASN A 251 35.35 -22.98 24.06
N VAL A 252 34.33 -23.59 24.68
CA VAL A 252 33.48 -24.58 24.01
C VAL A 252 32.49 -23.87 23.09
N VAL A 253 31.92 -22.75 23.53
CA VAL A 253 31.06 -21.90 22.67
C VAL A 253 31.82 -21.42 21.44
N GLU A 254 33.08 -21.02 21.58
CA GLU A 254 33.95 -20.60 20.49
C GLU A 254 34.20 -21.74 19.52
N LYS A 255 34.47 -22.96 20.00
CA LYS A 255 34.61 -24.14 19.14
C LYS A 255 33.33 -24.42 18.34
N ILE A 256 32.17 -24.33 18.98
CA ILE A 256 30.85 -24.48 18.32
C ILE A 256 30.62 -23.36 17.30
N ALA A 257 31.01 -22.13 17.64
CA ALA A 257 30.90 -20.97 16.76
C ALA A 257 31.80 -21.09 15.52
N VAL A 258 33.04 -21.57 15.67
CA VAL A 258 33.95 -21.83 14.55
C VAL A 258 33.37 -22.88 13.60
N ASP A 259 32.77 -23.94 14.14
CA ASP A 259 32.09 -24.96 13.33
C ASP A 259 30.86 -24.37 12.60
N ALA A 260 30.05 -23.57 13.29
CA ALA A 260 28.92 -22.86 12.70
C ALA A 260 29.33 -21.90 11.57
N VAL A 261 30.46 -21.19 11.72
CA VAL A 261 31.01 -20.31 10.68
C VAL A 261 31.52 -21.11 9.49
N LYS A 262 32.21 -22.24 9.73
CA LYS A 262 32.70 -23.14 8.68
C LYS A 262 31.58 -23.62 7.76
N HIS A 263 30.42 -23.94 8.33
CA HIS A 263 29.24 -24.39 7.60
C HIS A 263 28.33 -23.25 7.10
N ASN A 264 28.80 -21.99 7.13
CA ASN A 264 28.02 -20.80 6.76
C ASN A 264 26.69 -20.64 7.53
N PHE A 265 26.57 -21.25 8.70
CA PHE A 265 25.36 -21.19 9.52
C PHE A 265 25.21 -19.84 10.23
N VAL A 266 26.33 -19.28 10.71
CA VAL A 266 26.39 -17.93 11.29
C VAL A 266 27.65 -17.24 10.78
N ALA A 267 27.53 -15.95 10.48
CA ALA A 267 28.66 -15.13 10.09
C ALA A 267 29.11 -14.27 11.25
N MET A 268 30.22 -14.68 11.88
CA MET A 268 30.79 -13.97 13.03
C MET A 268 32.31 -14.00 13.02
N LYS A 269 32.91 -13.02 13.69
CA LYS A 269 34.35 -12.89 13.93
C LYS A 269 34.57 -12.61 15.41
N VAL A 270 35.42 -13.39 16.05
CA VAL A 270 35.81 -13.20 17.45
C VAL A 270 37.11 -12.39 17.49
N ASP A 271 37.09 -11.27 18.19
CA ASP A 271 38.26 -10.43 18.44
C ASP A 271 38.61 -10.48 19.93
N HIS A 272 39.60 -11.32 20.25
CA HIS A 272 40.09 -11.51 21.61
C HIS A 272 40.84 -10.29 22.16
N LEU A 273 41.44 -9.44 21.31
CA LEU A 273 42.14 -8.24 21.77
C LEU A 273 41.15 -7.18 22.28
N SER A 274 40.01 -7.03 21.60
CA SER A 274 38.94 -6.13 22.04
C SER A 274 37.90 -6.79 22.95
N GLY A 275 37.98 -8.12 23.14
CA GLY A 275 37.02 -8.88 23.95
C GLY A 275 35.61 -8.89 23.36
N ALA A 276 35.49 -8.82 22.03
CA ALA A 276 34.22 -8.63 21.33
C ALA A 276 34.00 -9.62 20.19
N VAL A 277 32.74 -10.00 19.99
CA VAL A 277 32.26 -10.77 18.85
C VAL A 277 31.56 -9.80 17.90
N ARG A 278 32.00 -9.74 16.65
CA ARG A 278 31.33 -8.99 15.58
C ARG A 278 30.57 -9.95 14.70
N PHE A 279 29.29 -9.69 14.48
CA PHE A 279 28.48 -10.42 13.52
C PHE A 279 28.49 -9.66 12.21
N SER A 280 28.79 -10.37 11.12
CA SER A 280 28.72 -9.82 9.77
C SER A 280 27.40 -10.25 9.13
N ASN A 281 26.76 -9.35 8.39
CA ASN A 281 25.58 -9.68 7.63
C ASN A 281 26.02 -10.33 6.32
N THR A 282 26.08 -11.66 6.26
CA THR A 282 26.28 -12.42 5.01
C THR A 282 25.17 -12.17 3.97
N GLU A 283 24.02 -11.68 4.41
CA GLU A 283 22.94 -11.20 3.53
C GLU A 283 23.36 -10.01 2.65
N ILE A 284 24.46 -9.33 2.98
CA ILE A 284 24.97 -8.20 2.19
C ILE A 284 26.27 -8.58 1.47
N GLU A 285 27.09 -9.46 2.07
CA GLU A 285 28.43 -9.79 1.54
C GLU A 285 28.43 -10.91 0.48
N SER A 286 27.36 -11.71 0.36
CA SER A 286 27.23 -12.62 -0.79
C SER A 286 26.71 -11.84 -2.00
N ASP A 287 27.64 -11.41 -2.86
CA ASP A 287 27.45 -10.60 -4.08
C ASP A 287 26.38 -11.13 -5.08
N VAL A 288 25.81 -12.32 -4.83
CA VAL A 288 24.81 -12.97 -5.71
C VAL A 288 23.50 -13.30 -4.99
N PHE A 289 23.53 -13.78 -3.74
CA PHE A 289 22.32 -14.21 -3.01
C PHE A 289 21.66 -13.08 -2.22
N GLY A 290 22.46 -12.19 -1.61
CA GLY A 290 21.96 -11.00 -0.92
C GLY A 290 21.21 -10.04 -1.84
N ALA A 291 21.81 -9.79 -3.01
CA ALA A 291 21.18 -9.00 -4.08
C ALA A 291 19.89 -9.66 -4.59
N SER A 292 19.87 -10.99 -4.77
CA SER A 292 18.68 -11.72 -5.23
C SER A 292 17.53 -11.67 -4.21
N HIS A 293 17.82 -11.78 -2.91
CA HIS A 293 16.80 -11.65 -1.87
C HIS A 293 16.29 -10.21 -1.74
N LEU A 294 17.17 -9.21 -1.79
CA LEU A 294 16.75 -7.80 -1.79
C LEU A 294 15.93 -7.45 -3.03
N ILE A 295 16.31 -7.95 -4.21
CA ILE A 295 15.54 -7.81 -5.45
C ILE A 295 14.21 -8.54 -5.33
N GLY A 296 14.16 -9.73 -4.71
CA GLY A 296 12.93 -10.47 -4.44
C GLY A 296 11.98 -9.72 -3.50
N VAL A 297 12.49 -9.19 -2.38
CA VAL A 297 11.70 -8.36 -1.44
C VAL A 297 11.21 -7.09 -2.10
N LEU A 298 12.03 -6.46 -2.94
CA LEU A 298 11.65 -5.29 -3.71
C LEU A 298 10.60 -5.64 -4.78
N ALA A 299 10.74 -6.78 -5.47
CA ALA A 299 9.78 -7.28 -6.44
C ALA A 299 8.44 -7.64 -5.78
N ASP A 300 8.45 -8.27 -4.60
CA ASP A 300 7.24 -8.58 -3.83
C ASP A 300 6.57 -7.32 -3.30
N SER A 301 7.34 -6.35 -2.83
CA SER A 301 6.83 -5.05 -2.41
C SER A 301 6.24 -4.27 -3.58
N LEU A 302 6.88 -4.31 -4.75
CA LEU A 302 6.36 -3.70 -5.97
C LEU A 302 5.11 -4.42 -6.47
N ASN A 303 5.09 -5.75 -6.49
CA ASN A 303 3.92 -6.54 -6.86
C ASN A 303 2.75 -6.25 -5.91
N LYS A 304 2.97 -6.16 -4.58
CA LYS A 304 1.92 -5.75 -3.63
C LYS A 304 1.44 -4.32 -3.86
N ALA A 305 2.31 -3.41 -4.30
CA ALA A 305 1.94 -2.04 -4.63
C ALA A 305 1.17 -1.95 -5.97
N VAL A 306 1.55 -2.75 -6.97
CA VAL A 306 0.96 -2.82 -8.33
C VAL A 306 -0.35 -3.62 -8.34
N HIS A 307 -0.50 -4.63 -7.48
CA HIS A 307 -1.73 -5.42 -7.31
C HIS A 307 -2.77 -4.79 -6.36
N LYS A 308 -2.58 -3.54 -5.92
CA LYS A 308 -3.76 -2.73 -5.57
C LYS A 308 -4.60 -2.65 -6.85
N PRO A 309 -5.87 -3.08 -6.86
CA PRO A 309 -6.64 -3.12 -8.09
C PRO A 309 -6.81 -1.69 -8.61
N SER A 310 -5.92 -1.30 -9.52
CA SER A 310 -6.14 -0.23 -10.46
C SER A 310 -7.08 -0.79 -11.52
N GLU A 311 -8.36 -0.93 -11.19
CA GLU A 311 -9.44 -0.94 -12.19
C GLU A 311 -9.61 0.47 -12.78
N VAL A 312 -8.50 1.11 -13.14
CA VAL A 312 -8.49 2.38 -13.86
C VAL A 312 -7.34 2.26 -14.84
N GLY A 313 -7.67 2.03 -16.11
CA GLY A 313 -6.62 1.85 -17.11
C GLY A 313 -7.03 1.94 -18.58
N GLU A 314 -8.23 1.50 -18.97
CA GLU A 314 -8.71 1.71 -20.34
C GLU A 314 -9.75 2.85 -20.44
N ASP A 315 -10.44 3.18 -19.36
CA ASP A 315 -11.39 4.30 -19.31
C ASP A 315 -10.73 5.68 -19.11
N SER A 316 -9.46 5.73 -18.71
CA SER A 316 -8.74 6.98 -18.41
C SER A 316 -8.48 7.82 -19.67
N ILE A 317 -8.26 7.18 -20.81
CA ILE A 317 -8.03 7.83 -22.11
C ILE A 317 -9.33 8.44 -22.64
N SER A 318 -10.48 7.77 -22.42
CA SER A 318 -11.81 8.30 -22.74
C SER A 318 -12.16 9.49 -21.85
N LEU A 319 -11.81 9.44 -20.56
CA LEU A 319 -12.12 10.48 -19.60
C LEU A 319 -11.41 11.81 -19.92
N ALA A 320 -10.16 11.77 -20.37
CA ALA A 320 -9.42 12.98 -20.73
C ALA A 320 -10.10 13.77 -21.87
N GLY A 321 -10.58 13.07 -22.90
CA GLY A 321 -11.32 13.69 -24.00
C GLY A 321 -12.70 14.21 -23.60
N VAL A 322 -13.36 13.56 -22.64
CA VAL A 322 -14.64 14.02 -22.07
C VAL A 322 -14.43 15.27 -21.20
N VAL A 323 -13.38 15.29 -20.39
CA VAL A 323 -13.03 16.43 -19.52
C VAL A 323 -12.68 17.66 -20.35
N GLU A 324 -11.90 17.51 -21.43
CA GLU A 324 -11.55 18.62 -22.32
C GLU A 324 -12.79 19.22 -23.01
N LYS A 325 -13.72 18.37 -23.46
CA LYS A 325 -14.99 18.82 -24.06
C LYS A 325 -15.88 19.55 -23.07
N GLU A 326 -16.02 19.05 -21.84
CA GLU A 326 -16.78 19.72 -20.79
C GLU A 326 -16.12 21.03 -20.35
N HIS A 327 -14.79 21.09 -20.31
CA HIS A 327 -14.05 22.33 -20.03
C HIS A 327 -14.34 23.41 -21.08
N GLN A 328 -14.25 23.07 -22.37
CA GLN A 328 -14.56 24.00 -23.46
C GLN A 328 -16.02 24.46 -23.43
N ARG A 329 -16.95 23.54 -23.10
CA ARG A 329 -18.37 23.85 -22.94
C ARG A 329 -18.62 24.84 -21.80
N LEU A 330 -17.94 24.67 -20.66
CA LEU A 330 -18.03 25.57 -19.52
C LEU A 330 -17.45 26.96 -19.84
N LEU A 331 -16.32 27.03 -20.55
CA LEU A 331 -15.74 28.30 -21.00
C LEU A 331 -16.69 29.05 -21.95
N ALA A 332 -17.27 28.35 -22.93
CA ALA A 332 -18.26 28.94 -23.84
C ALA A 332 -19.48 29.45 -23.07
N ARG A 333 -19.98 28.66 -22.10
CA ARG A 333 -21.10 29.06 -21.24
C ARG A 333 -20.75 30.30 -20.40
N LYS A 334 -19.53 30.38 -19.85
CA LYS A 334 -19.05 31.54 -19.10
C LYS A 334 -19.05 32.80 -19.97
N SER A 335 -18.54 32.73 -21.20
CA SER A 335 -18.53 33.87 -22.13
C SER A 335 -19.94 34.35 -22.49
N ILE A 336 -20.89 33.43 -22.68
CA ILE A 336 -22.29 33.79 -22.96
C ILE A 336 -22.93 34.49 -21.76
N ILE A 337 -22.68 34.00 -20.54
CA ILE A 337 -23.19 34.61 -19.31
C ILE A 337 -22.62 36.02 -19.11
N GLU A 338 -21.31 36.19 -19.33
CA GLU A 338 -20.63 37.47 -19.20
C GLU A 338 -21.17 38.51 -20.20
N LYS A 339 -21.33 38.15 -21.48
CA LYS A 339 -21.97 39.02 -22.47
C LYS A 339 -23.39 39.41 -22.09
N ARG A 340 -24.21 38.44 -21.64
CA ARG A 340 -25.58 38.73 -21.19
C ARG A 340 -25.61 39.65 -19.98
N LYS A 341 -24.62 39.54 -19.09
CA LYS A 341 -24.48 40.42 -17.92
C LYS A 341 -24.11 41.84 -18.35
N GLU A 342 -23.15 41.99 -19.25
CA GLU A 342 -22.78 43.30 -19.81
C GLU A 342 -23.94 43.97 -20.54
N ASP A 343 -24.70 43.23 -21.35
CA ASP A 343 -25.86 43.78 -22.06
C ASP A 343 -26.95 44.22 -21.09
N TYR A 344 -27.16 43.48 -20.00
CA TYR A 344 -28.10 43.85 -18.95
C TYR A 344 -27.65 45.12 -18.20
N GLU A 345 -26.37 45.22 -17.86
CA GLU A 345 -25.78 46.42 -17.24
C GLU A 345 -25.89 47.65 -18.16
N ARG A 346 -25.66 47.49 -19.47
CA ARG A 346 -25.88 48.57 -20.46
C ARG A 346 -27.33 49.01 -20.51
N GLN A 347 -28.28 48.08 -20.50
CA GLN A 347 -29.71 48.40 -20.50
C GLN A 347 -30.14 49.14 -19.24
N ILE A 348 -29.58 48.79 -18.08
CA ILE A 348 -29.82 49.53 -16.82
C ILE A 348 -29.29 50.95 -16.94
N LEU A 349 -28.03 51.12 -17.38
CA LEU A 349 -27.41 52.44 -17.50
C LEU A 349 -28.12 53.34 -18.51
N GLU A 350 -28.63 52.79 -19.61
CA GLU A 350 -29.42 53.53 -20.59
C GLU A 350 -30.76 53.98 -20.01
N LYS A 351 -31.43 53.12 -19.22
CA LYS A 351 -32.65 53.50 -18.49
C LYS A 351 -32.40 54.60 -17.46
N GLU A 352 -31.31 54.55 -16.70
CA GLU A 352 -30.93 55.60 -15.76
C GLU A 352 -30.67 56.94 -16.47
N LYS A 353 -29.91 56.94 -17.56
CA LYS A 353 -29.68 58.14 -18.38
C LYS A 353 -30.97 58.71 -18.96
N ALA A 354 -31.87 57.85 -19.43
CA ALA A 354 -33.17 58.28 -19.94
C ALA A 354 -34.03 58.89 -18.82
N GLU A 355 -33.97 58.36 -17.60
CA GLU A 355 -34.66 58.92 -16.43
C GLU A 355 -34.07 60.27 -16.01
N GLU A 356 -32.74 60.41 -15.96
CA GLU A 356 -32.05 61.68 -15.69
C GLU A 356 -32.38 62.74 -16.75
N ALA A 357 -32.37 62.36 -18.04
CA ALA A 357 -32.75 63.26 -19.13
C ALA A 357 -34.21 63.72 -19.01
N ARG A 358 -35.13 62.84 -18.57
CA ARG A 358 -36.52 63.22 -18.27
C ARG A 358 -36.58 64.21 -17.11
N ARG A 359 -35.85 63.97 -16.01
CA ARG A 359 -35.79 64.89 -14.86
C ARG A 359 -35.27 66.27 -15.27
N LEU A 360 -34.20 66.33 -16.06
CA LEU A 360 -33.64 67.59 -16.58
C LEU A 360 -34.60 68.31 -17.53
N SER A 361 -35.32 67.58 -18.39
CA SER A 361 -36.32 68.15 -19.29
C SER A 361 -37.48 68.79 -18.50
N ILE A 362 -37.95 68.13 -17.43
CA ILE A 362 -38.97 68.68 -16.53
C ILE A 362 -38.45 69.95 -15.84
N GLN A 363 -37.22 69.94 -15.31
CA GLN A 363 -36.61 71.14 -14.73
C GLN A 363 -36.48 72.30 -15.72
N LYS A 364 -35.99 72.03 -16.95
CA LYS A 364 -35.86 73.06 -17.99
C LYS A 364 -37.21 73.68 -18.35
N LYS A 365 -38.26 72.87 -18.51
CA LYS A 365 -39.62 73.38 -18.76
C LYS A 365 -40.09 74.29 -17.63
N SER A 366 -39.89 73.91 -16.36
CA SER A 366 -40.26 74.76 -15.23
C SER A 366 -39.47 76.07 -15.19
N ALA A 367 -38.17 76.04 -15.52
CA ALA A 367 -37.33 77.23 -15.55
C ALA A 367 -37.69 78.16 -16.72
N ASP A 368 -38.03 77.61 -17.89
CA ASP A 368 -38.45 78.40 -19.05
C ASP A 368 -39.84 79.03 -18.82
N GLU A 369 -40.76 78.32 -18.16
CA GLU A 369 -42.05 78.89 -17.72
C GLU A 369 -41.84 80.07 -16.75
N GLU A 370 -40.88 79.98 -15.83
CA GLU A 370 -40.52 81.07 -14.92
C GLU A 370 -39.90 82.27 -15.65
N ARG A 371 -38.99 82.01 -16.60
CA ARG A 371 -38.39 83.06 -17.47
C ARG A 371 -39.43 83.78 -18.32
N GLU A 372 -40.39 83.05 -18.88
CA GLU A 372 -41.49 83.65 -19.65
C GLU A 372 -42.34 84.59 -18.78
N ARG A 373 -42.62 84.21 -17.52
CA ARG A 373 -43.33 85.09 -16.57
C ARG A 373 -42.56 86.40 -16.35
N LEU A 374 -41.25 86.30 -16.12
CA LEU A 374 -40.37 87.46 -15.91
C LEU A 374 -40.26 88.36 -17.17
N LEU A 375 -40.22 87.77 -18.36
CA LEU A 375 -40.18 88.53 -19.62
C LEU A 375 -41.50 89.26 -19.91
N LYS A 376 -42.63 88.63 -19.63
CA LYS A 376 -43.95 89.28 -19.72
C LYS A 376 -44.03 90.48 -18.76
N GLU A 377 -43.51 90.33 -17.55
CA GLU A 377 -43.43 91.42 -16.58
C GLU A 377 -42.53 92.57 -17.06
N ARG A 378 -41.35 92.29 -17.64
CA ARG A 378 -40.48 93.35 -18.21
C ARG A 378 -41.14 94.08 -19.39
N ARG A 379 -41.76 93.36 -20.32
CA ARG A 379 -42.41 93.98 -21.49
C ARG A 379 -43.52 94.95 -21.08
N LEU A 380 -44.30 94.60 -20.05
CA LEU A 380 -45.33 95.48 -19.52
C LEU A 380 -44.73 96.80 -18.97
N ARG A 381 -43.62 96.72 -18.23
CA ARG A 381 -42.90 97.91 -17.73
C ARG A 381 -42.31 98.75 -18.86
N GLU A 382 -41.78 98.13 -19.89
CA GLU A 382 -41.18 98.83 -21.04
C GLU A 382 -42.23 99.51 -21.92
N GLN A 383 -43.37 98.85 -22.16
CA GLN A 383 -44.52 99.46 -22.85
C GLN A 383 -45.11 100.65 -22.08
N GLN A 384 -45.04 100.64 -20.74
CA GLN A 384 -45.42 101.80 -19.94
C GLN A 384 -44.46 102.98 -20.15
N ARG A 385 -43.16 102.72 -20.21
CA ARG A 385 -42.14 103.76 -20.47
C ARG A 385 -42.27 104.39 -21.87
N ILE A 386 -42.42 103.57 -22.92
CA ILE A 386 -42.52 104.07 -24.29
C ILE A 386 -43.79 104.91 -24.51
N ARG A 387 -44.91 104.54 -23.85
CA ARG A 387 -46.13 105.37 -23.89
C ARG A 387 -45.88 106.78 -23.35
N GLN A 388 -45.15 106.90 -22.24
CA GLN A 388 -44.80 108.19 -21.65
C GLN A 388 -43.87 108.99 -22.59
N GLU A 389 -42.90 108.35 -23.24
CA GLU A 389 -41.94 109.05 -24.13
C GLU A 389 -42.59 109.55 -25.43
N ILE A 390 -43.58 108.83 -25.99
CA ILE A 390 -44.32 109.26 -27.19
C ILE A 390 -45.21 110.47 -26.87
N GLU A 391 -45.84 110.49 -25.70
CA GLU A 391 -46.67 111.61 -25.23
C GLU A 391 -45.83 112.90 -25.12
N ASP A 392 -44.62 112.78 -24.55
CA ASP A 392 -43.67 113.89 -24.45
C ASP A 392 -43.13 114.37 -25.81
N ARG A 393 -42.93 113.46 -26.78
CA ARG A 393 -42.40 113.81 -28.10
C ARG A 393 -43.46 114.47 -28.99
N ALA A 394 -44.72 114.06 -28.87
CA ALA A 394 -45.84 114.70 -29.57
C ALA A 394 -46.02 116.17 -29.15
N GLN A 395 -45.84 116.48 -27.85
CA GLN A 395 -45.90 117.86 -27.36
C GLN A 395 -44.77 118.74 -27.91
N ARG A 396 -43.58 118.18 -28.21
CA ARG A 396 -42.44 118.93 -28.77
C ARG A 396 -42.50 119.17 -30.28
N GLU A 397 -43.23 118.34 -31.03
CA GLU A 397 -43.39 118.48 -32.50
C GLU A 397 -44.49 119.49 -32.89
N ILE A 398 -45.52 119.66 -32.06
CA ILE A 398 -46.58 120.67 -32.27
C ILE A 398 -46.02 122.10 -32.19
N GLY A 399 -45.01 122.35 -31.34
CA GLY A 399 -44.38 123.67 -31.22
C GLY A 399 -43.39 124.04 -32.35
N LYS A 400 -43.00 123.12 -33.22
CA LYS A 400 -41.97 123.34 -34.26
C LYS A 400 -42.52 123.50 -35.68
N THR A 401 -43.82 123.39 -35.87
CA THR A 401 -44.46 123.31 -37.19
C THR A 401 -45.39 124.49 -37.51
N GLU A 402 -45.07 125.71 -37.07
CA GLU A 402 -45.87 126.92 -37.40
C GLU A 402 -45.18 128.01 -38.25
N GLN A 403 -43.91 127.89 -38.65
CA GLN A 403 -43.30 128.83 -39.60
C GLN A 403 -42.36 128.15 -40.61
N LYS A 404 -42.94 127.58 -41.68
CA LYS A 404 -42.50 127.75 -43.08
C LYS A 404 -43.30 126.85 -44.04
N VAL A 405 -44.15 127.53 -44.81
CA VAL A 405 -44.35 127.36 -46.28
C VAL A 405 -45.27 126.23 -46.78
N THR A 406 -46.52 126.66 -47.01
CA THR A 406 -47.36 126.52 -48.21
C THR A 406 -47.72 125.13 -48.78
N LYS A 407 -48.97 124.75 -48.50
CA LYS A 407 -50.12 124.48 -49.42
C LYS A 407 -50.00 123.66 -50.71
N GLN A 408 -48.85 123.12 -51.12
CA GLN A 408 -48.78 122.17 -52.24
C GLN A 408 -48.40 120.74 -51.84
N GLY A 409 -47.81 120.51 -50.66
CA GLY A 409 -47.50 119.15 -50.16
C GLY A 409 -48.65 118.40 -49.50
N ALA A 410 -49.70 119.10 -49.04
CA ALA A 410 -50.82 118.50 -48.30
C ALA A 410 -51.69 117.58 -49.17
N MET A 411 -51.81 117.86 -50.47
CA MET A 411 -52.68 117.10 -51.38
C MET A 411 -52.02 115.77 -51.83
N GLU A 412 -50.69 115.73 -51.86
CA GLU A 412 -49.92 114.53 -52.23
C GLU A 412 -49.85 113.50 -51.07
N LEU A 413 -49.73 113.97 -49.82
CA LEU A 413 -49.75 113.11 -48.63
C LEU A 413 -51.12 112.45 -48.41
N VAL A 414 -52.21 113.16 -48.66
CA VAL A 414 -53.57 112.59 -48.57
C VAL A 414 -53.78 111.53 -49.65
N SER A 415 -53.26 111.75 -50.86
CA SER A 415 -53.34 110.77 -51.95
C SER A 415 -52.52 109.52 -51.64
N ARG A 416 -51.32 109.68 -51.05
CA ARG A 416 -50.47 108.56 -50.60
C ARG A 416 -51.10 107.77 -49.45
N TYR A 417 -51.76 108.45 -48.51
CA TYR A 417 -52.44 107.80 -47.39
C TYR A 417 -53.69 107.03 -47.85
N LEU A 418 -54.47 107.57 -48.80
CA LEU A 418 -55.61 106.85 -49.39
C LEU A 418 -55.17 105.64 -50.22
N ALA A 419 -54.07 105.75 -50.98
CA ALA A 419 -53.48 104.61 -51.69
C ALA A 419 -52.99 103.51 -50.72
N TYR A 420 -52.35 103.89 -49.60
CA TYR A 420 -51.94 102.94 -48.56
C TYR A 420 -53.14 102.24 -47.90
N LYS A 421 -54.20 102.99 -47.57
CA LYS A 421 -55.42 102.43 -46.96
C LYS A 421 -56.16 101.48 -47.91
N MET A 422 -56.25 101.82 -49.20
CA MET A 422 -56.85 100.96 -50.22
C MET A 422 -56.01 99.70 -50.50
N SER A 423 -54.68 99.83 -50.53
CA SER A 423 -53.78 98.69 -50.70
C SER A 423 -53.85 97.72 -49.51
N ARG A 424 -53.95 98.25 -48.28
CA ARG A 424 -54.13 97.44 -47.07
C ARG A 424 -55.48 96.71 -47.04
N GLN A 425 -56.59 97.36 -47.39
CA GLN A 425 -57.89 96.68 -47.52
C GLN A 425 -57.89 95.64 -48.66
N GLY A 426 -57.12 95.87 -49.73
CA GLY A 426 -56.90 94.89 -50.79
C GLY A 426 -56.11 93.66 -50.32
N MET A 427 -55.08 93.85 -49.49
CA MET A 427 -54.30 92.75 -48.92
C MET A 427 -55.09 91.95 -47.87
N GLU A 428 -55.89 92.61 -47.02
CA GLU A 428 -56.79 91.93 -46.07
C GLU A 428 -57.81 91.06 -46.81
N LYS A 429 -58.44 91.55 -47.89
CA LYS A 429 -59.33 90.72 -48.73
C LYS A 429 -58.61 89.58 -49.45
N LYS A 430 -57.31 89.72 -49.78
CA LYS A 430 -56.49 88.65 -50.37
C LYS A 430 -56.12 87.60 -49.33
N LEU A 431 -55.77 88.00 -48.10
CA LEU A 431 -55.52 87.10 -46.98
C LEU A 431 -56.79 86.33 -46.57
N GLU A 432 -57.95 86.98 -46.58
CA GLU A 432 -59.22 86.32 -46.29
C GLU A 432 -59.62 85.32 -47.39
N LYS A 433 -59.29 85.61 -48.66
CA LYS A 433 -59.44 84.64 -49.78
C LYS A 433 -58.43 83.50 -49.71
N LEU A 434 -57.19 83.74 -49.24
CA LEU A 434 -56.20 82.70 -49.02
C LEU A 434 -56.58 81.80 -47.85
N ALA A 435 -57.03 82.36 -46.73
CA ALA A 435 -57.56 81.62 -45.59
C ALA A 435 -58.80 80.78 -45.98
N LYS A 436 -59.70 81.31 -46.82
CA LYS A 436 -60.82 80.51 -47.37
C LYS A 436 -60.35 79.40 -48.33
N ARG A 437 -59.29 79.60 -49.11
CA ARG A 437 -58.71 78.55 -49.97
C ARG A 437 -58.01 77.46 -49.14
N GLU A 438 -57.27 77.85 -48.11
CA GLU A 438 -56.62 76.92 -47.18
C GLU A 438 -57.64 76.12 -46.36
N TRP A 439 -58.76 76.74 -45.96
CA TRP A 439 -59.85 76.03 -45.29
C TRP A 439 -60.57 75.02 -46.20
N ILE A 440 -60.68 75.30 -47.51
CA ILE A 440 -61.25 74.36 -48.50
C ILE A 440 -60.26 73.21 -48.81
N THR A 441 -58.95 73.46 -48.89
CA THR A 441 -57.95 72.40 -49.10
C THR A 441 -57.74 71.52 -47.86
N TRP A 442 -57.83 72.08 -46.66
CA TRP A 442 -57.77 71.31 -45.41
C TRP A 442 -58.96 70.35 -45.27
N ARG A 443 -60.18 70.81 -45.60
CA ARG A 443 -61.39 69.97 -45.63
C ARG A 443 -61.36 68.91 -46.75
N GLY A 444 -60.63 69.16 -47.84
CA GLY A 444 -60.44 68.21 -48.95
C GLY A 444 -59.44 67.07 -48.64
N GLN A 445 -58.45 67.30 -47.77
CA GLN A 445 -57.51 66.25 -47.34
C GLN A 445 -58.10 65.34 -46.24
N ASP A 446 -59.02 65.86 -45.43
CA ASP A 446 -59.74 65.07 -44.41
C ASP A 446 -60.73 64.05 -45.02
N GLY A 447 -61.16 64.27 -46.26
CA GLY A 447 -61.98 63.32 -47.03
C GLY A 447 -61.22 62.14 -47.64
N ARG A 448 -59.89 62.20 -47.75
CA ARG A 448 -59.05 61.12 -48.32
C ARG A 448 -58.41 60.18 -47.30
N ARG A 449 -58.46 60.50 -46.00
CA ARG A 449 -58.02 59.58 -44.93
C ARG A 449 -59.13 58.66 -44.41
N LYS A 450 -60.30 58.65 -45.04
CA LYS A 450 -61.41 57.70 -44.80
C LYS A 450 -61.49 56.53 -45.81
N ARG A 451 -60.43 56.27 -46.58
CA ARG A 451 -60.29 55.03 -47.39
C ARG A 451 -58.84 54.54 -47.36
N HIS A 452 -58.43 53.95 -46.24
CA HIS A 452 -57.67 52.70 -46.20
C HIS A 452 -57.59 52.17 -44.77
#